data_AF-A0AAW5UBH7-F1
#
_entry.id   AF-A0AAW5UBH7-F1
#
_cell.length_a   1.000
_cell.length_b   1.000
_cell.length_c   1.000
_cell.angle_alpha   90.00
_cell.angle_beta   90.00
_cell.angle_gamma   90.00
#
_symmetry.space_group_name_H-M   'P 1'
#
loop_
_entity.id
_entity.type
_entity.pdbx_description
1 polymer ?
#
loop_
_entity_poly.entity_id
_entity_poly.type
_entity_poly.pdbx_seq_one_letter_code
_entity_poly.pdbx_strand_id
1 'polypeptide(L)'
;MILQDFYTILQSAIGKMVQLSHTLSEKEWNEIFGLAKKQALVGIMFEGVERLPQEQWPPRNVVLQWAMMVESIKHRNRQTTDVCLRLTEALNKDGFETCILKGQANHVYYGGLNSEHSLGQLRICGDVDAWICKSPLARMAVPI
;
A
#
# COMPACT_ATOMS: atom_id res chain seq x y z
N MET A 1 -24.03 11.22 -1.84
CA MET A 1 -24.13 9.75 -1.70
C MET A 1 -22.76 9.12 -1.89
N ILE A 2 -22.17 9.14 -3.09
CA ILE A 2 -20.86 8.53 -3.39
C ILE A 2 -19.75 8.73 -2.36
N LEU A 3 -19.57 9.95 -1.83
CA LEU A 3 -18.53 10.21 -0.85
C LEU A 3 -18.78 9.47 0.49
N GLN A 4 -20.04 9.33 0.89
CA GLN A 4 -20.42 8.58 2.08
C GLN A 4 -20.17 7.07 1.89
N ASP A 5 -20.52 6.55 0.71
CA ASP A 5 -20.28 5.15 0.36
C ASP A 5 -18.77 4.87 0.30
N PHE A 6 -17.99 5.79 -0.28
CA PHE A 6 -16.53 5.74 -0.27
C PHE A 6 -15.96 5.65 1.15
N TYR A 7 -16.40 6.51 2.07
CA TYR A 7 -15.95 6.44 3.47
C TYR A 7 -16.40 5.16 4.17
N THR A 8 -17.59 4.66 3.86
CA THR A 8 -18.10 3.41 4.42
C THR A 8 -17.22 2.23 3.99
N ILE A 9 -16.88 2.14 2.71
CA ILE A 9 -15.96 1.11 2.19
C ILE A 9 -14.56 1.25 2.83
N LEU A 10 -14.06 2.48 2.99
CA LEU A 10 -12.77 2.71 3.65
C LEU A 10 -12.77 2.27 5.12
N GLN A 11 -13.89 2.46 5.82
CA GLN A 11 -14.07 1.97 7.19
C GLN A 11 -14.07 0.43 7.23
N SER A 12 -14.68 -0.22 6.24
CA SER A 12 -14.61 -1.68 6.06
C SER A 12 -13.16 -2.18 5.98
N ALA A 13 -12.34 -1.50 5.16
CA ALA A 13 -10.93 -1.87 4.93
C ALA A 13 -10.09 -1.90 6.22
N ILE A 14 -10.40 -1.03 7.18
CA ILE A 14 -9.70 -0.97 8.47
C ILE A 14 -10.36 -1.84 9.56
N GLY A 15 -11.27 -2.73 9.19
CA GLY A 15 -11.83 -3.75 10.08
C GLY A 15 -13.15 -3.39 10.76
N LYS A 16 -13.82 -2.31 10.35
CA LYS A 16 -15.19 -2.06 10.84
C LYS A 16 -16.18 -2.93 10.07
N MET A 17 -17.05 -3.63 10.80
CA MET A 17 -18.19 -4.31 10.19
C MET A 17 -19.20 -3.26 9.75
N VAL A 18 -19.36 -3.10 8.44
CA VAL A 18 -20.25 -2.11 7.82
C VAL A 18 -21.01 -2.74 6.66
N GLN A 19 -22.12 -2.11 6.29
CA GLN A 19 -22.87 -2.43 5.09
C GLN A 19 -23.21 -1.12 4.39
N LEU A 20 -23.29 -1.15 3.06
CA LEU A 20 -23.80 -0.02 2.30
C LEU A 20 -25.31 0.11 2.56
N SER A 21 -25.81 1.36 2.59
CA SER A 21 -27.24 1.62 2.81
C SER A 21 -28.12 1.22 1.63
N HIS A 22 -27.51 0.94 0.48
CA HIS A 22 -28.15 0.59 -0.77
C HIS A 22 -27.17 -0.16 -1.68
N THR A 23 -27.68 -0.78 -2.74
CA THR A 23 -26.86 -1.39 -3.79
C THR A 23 -26.40 -0.31 -4.76
N LEU A 24 -25.09 -0.27 -5.03
CA LEU A 24 -24.49 0.66 -5.98
C LEU A 24 -24.57 0.11 -7.41
N SER A 25 -24.87 1.00 -8.36
CA SER A 25 -24.81 0.71 -9.79
C SER A 25 -23.36 0.60 -10.28
N GLU A 26 -23.16 0.02 -11.48
CA GLU A 26 -21.83 -0.06 -12.10
C GLU A 26 -21.18 1.31 -12.29
N LYS A 27 -21.96 2.35 -12.63
CA LYS A 27 -21.46 3.71 -12.79
C LYS A 27 -20.93 4.26 -11.47
N GLU A 28 -21.65 4.04 -10.38
CA GLU A 28 -21.27 4.50 -9.05
C GLU A 28 -20.00 3.78 -8.55
N TRP A 29 -19.88 2.48 -8.82
CA TRP A 29 -18.65 1.73 -8.57
C TRP A 29 -17.45 2.27 -9.35
N ASN A 30 -17.64 2.65 -10.62
CA ASN A 30 -16.60 3.27 -11.43
C ASN A 30 -16.22 4.67 -10.92
N GLU A 31 -17.18 5.45 -10.40
CA GLU A 31 -16.91 6.73 -9.74
C GLU A 31 -16.09 6.55 -8.45
N ILE A 32 -16.47 5.59 -7.61
CA ILE A 32 -15.71 5.21 -6.40
C ILE A 32 -14.30 4.75 -6.76
N PHE A 33 -14.14 3.95 -7.80
CA PHE A 33 -12.82 3.54 -8.29
C PHE A 33 -11.98 4.74 -8.74
N GLY A 34 -12.59 5.67 -9.49
CA GLY A 34 -11.95 6.91 -9.90
C GLY A 34 -11.48 7.77 -8.72
N LEU A 35 -12.29 7.86 -7.66
CA LEU A 35 -11.92 8.52 -6.41
C LEU A 35 -10.77 7.79 -5.70
N ALA A 36 -10.84 6.45 -5.61
CA ALA A 36 -9.78 5.65 -5.00
C ALA A 36 -8.44 5.83 -5.73
N LYS A 37 -8.46 5.91 -7.07
CA LYS A 37 -7.26 6.24 -7.87
C LYS A 37 -6.72 7.61 -7.55
N LYS A 38 -7.58 8.65 -7.54
CA LYS A 38 -7.17 10.03 -7.25
C LYS A 38 -6.55 10.18 -5.86
N GLN A 39 -7.03 9.42 -4.89
CA GLN A 39 -6.52 9.43 -3.50
C GLN A 39 -5.39 8.43 -3.25
N ALA A 40 -4.94 7.69 -4.26
CA ALA A 40 -3.94 6.62 -4.13
C ALA A 40 -4.34 5.50 -3.13
N LEU A 41 -5.64 5.22 -3.01
CA LEU A 41 -6.25 4.29 -2.07
C LEU A 41 -6.80 3.02 -2.71
N VAL A 42 -6.54 2.73 -3.99
CA VAL A 42 -7.14 1.58 -4.71
C VAL A 42 -6.98 0.25 -3.96
N GLY A 43 -5.76 -0.08 -3.53
CA GLY A 43 -5.50 -1.33 -2.80
C GLY A 43 -6.25 -1.41 -1.48
N ILE A 44 -6.21 -0.33 -0.70
CA ILE A 44 -6.92 -0.25 0.59
C ILE A 44 -8.44 -0.32 0.39
N MET A 45 -8.97 0.37 -0.61
CA MET A 45 -10.40 0.36 -0.91
C MET A 45 -10.85 -1.04 -1.36
N PHE A 46 -10.02 -1.77 -2.12
CA PHE A 46 -10.37 -3.12 -2.56
C PHE A 46 -10.50 -4.10 -1.39
N GLU A 47 -9.59 -4.03 -0.41
CA GLU A 47 -9.74 -4.78 0.85
C GLU A 47 -11.08 -4.46 1.53
N GLY A 48 -11.49 -3.19 1.52
CA GLY A 48 -12.78 -2.78 2.05
C GLY A 48 -13.96 -3.41 1.32
N VAL A 49 -13.88 -3.53 -0.01
CA VAL A 49 -14.87 -4.21 -0.84
C VAL A 49 -14.92 -5.70 -0.54
N GLU A 50 -13.77 -6.38 -0.41
CA GLU A 50 -13.69 -7.82 -0.11
C GLU A 50 -14.33 -8.18 1.25
N ARG A 51 -14.41 -7.20 2.16
CA ARG A 51 -15.05 -7.35 3.48
C ARG A 51 -16.54 -7.02 3.52
N LEU A 52 -17.10 -6.46 2.44
CA LEU A 52 -18.54 -6.23 2.35
C LEU A 52 -19.31 -7.56 2.15
N PRO A 53 -20.59 -7.61 2.52
CA PRO A 53 -21.47 -8.72 2.13
C PRO A 53 -21.44 -8.93 0.61
N GLN A 54 -21.43 -10.19 0.17
CA GLN A 54 -21.27 -10.57 -1.23
C GLN A 54 -22.36 -9.97 -2.13
N GLU A 55 -23.56 -9.75 -1.60
CA GLU A 55 -24.70 -9.14 -2.29
C GLU A 55 -24.46 -7.66 -2.64
N GLN A 56 -23.50 -7.02 -1.96
CA GLN A 56 -23.13 -5.62 -2.17
C GLN A 56 -21.87 -5.47 -3.03
N TRP A 57 -21.34 -6.55 -3.60
CA TRP A 57 -20.13 -6.48 -4.42
C TRP A 57 -20.37 -5.76 -5.75
N PRO A 58 -19.32 -5.13 -6.31
CA PRO A 58 -19.37 -4.62 -7.66
C PRO A 58 -19.63 -5.72 -8.71
N PRO A 59 -20.11 -5.34 -9.91
CA PRO A 59 -20.15 -6.24 -11.05
C PRO A 59 -18.78 -6.88 -11.34
N ARG A 60 -18.78 -8.12 -11.85
CA ARG A 60 -17.57 -8.94 -12.04
C ARG A 60 -16.47 -8.24 -12.83
N ASN A 61 -16.82 -7.50 -13.89
CA ASN A 61 -15.86 -6.75 -14.70
C ASN A 61 -15.14 -5.66 -13.89
N VAL A 62 -15.85 -4.97 -13.00
CA VAL A 62 -15.27 -3.97 -12.11
C VAL A 62 -14.37 -4.63 -11.07
N VAL A 63 -14.80 -5.74 -10.46
CA VAL A 63 -13.96 -6.52 -9.53
C VAL A 63 -12.62 -6.91 -10.18
N LEU A 64 -12.66 -7.44 -11.41
CA LEU A 64 -11.45 -7.82 -12.15
C LEU A 64 -10.53 -6.62 -12.41
N GLN A 65 -11.09 -5.46 -12.76
CA GLN A 65 -10.32 -4.24 -12.97
C GLN A 65 -9.57 -3.81 -11.70
N TRP A 66 -10.25 -3.85 -10.55
CA TRP A 66 -9.64 -3.52 -9.26
C TRP A 66 -8.56 -4.52 -8.89
N ALA A 67 -8.85 -5.82 -8.98
CA ALA A 67 -7.90 -6.89 -8.67
C ALA A 67 -6.61 -6.78 -9.49
N MET A 68 -6.71 -6.50 -10.80
CA MET A 68 -5.52 -6.28 -11.65
C MET A 68 -4.69 -5.08 -11.18
N MET A 69 -5.33 -3.98 -10.78
CA MET A 69 -4.63 -2.81 -10.26
C MET A 69 -3.96 -3.13 -8.92
N VAL A 70 -4.62 -3.87 -8.04
CA VAL A 70 -4.06 -4.31 -6.75
C VAL A 70 -2.81 -5.17 -6.95
N GLU A 71 -2.84 -6.13 -7.87
CA GLU A 71 -1.66 -6.95 -8.13
C GLU A 71 -0.49 -6.14 -8.73
N SER A 72 -0.78 -5.14 -9.55
CA SER A 72 0.23 -4.18 -10.04
C SER A 72 0.85 -3.37 -8.89
N ILE A 73 0.05 -2.91 -7.93
CA ILE A 73 0.51 -2.20 -6.73
C ILE A 73 1.43 -3.10 -5.89
N LYS A 74 1.00 -4.33 -5.59
CA LYS A 74 1.82 -5.31 -4.85
C LYS A 74 3.14 -5.60 -5.58
N HIS A 75 3.10 -5.77 -6.90
CA HIS A 75 4.31 -6.00 -7.70
C HIS A 75 5.27 -4.82 -7.60
N ARG A 76 4.79 -3.59 -7.78
CA ARG A 76 5.60 -2.37 -7.65
C ARG A 76 6.21 -2.23 -6.25
N ASN A 77 5.45 -2.49 -5.20
CA ASN A 77 5.96 -2.42 -3.82
C ASN A 77 7.06 -3.44 -3.54
N ARG A 78 6.96 -4.66 -4.09
CA ARG A 78 8.05 -5.65 -4.03
C ARG A 78 9.30 -5.15 -4.75
N GLN A 79 9.16 -4.59 -5.96
CA GLN A 79 10.29 -4.02 -6.70
C GLN A 79 10.94 -2.85 -5.95
N THR A 80 10.16 -1.93 -5.39
CA THR A 80 10.68 -0.82 -4.58
C THR A 80 11.41 -1.33 -3.34
N THR A 81 10.90 -2.37 -2.70
CA THR A 81 11.59 -3.02 -1.56
C THR A 81 12.95 -3.56 -1.96
N ASP A 82 13.05 -4.26 -3.10
CA ASP A 82 14.34 -4.76 -3.63
C ASP A 82 15.33 -3.62 -3.89
N VAL A 83 14.87 -2.52 -4.50
CA VAL A 83 15.69 -1.33 -4.74
C VAL A 83 16.20 -0.72 -3.42
N CYS A 84 15.33 -0.60 -2.40
CA CYS A 84 15.72 -0.11 -1.09
C CYS A 84 16.80 -0.98 -0.42
N LEU A 85 16.68 -2.31 -0.54
CA LEU A 85 17.67 -3.25 0.01
C LEU A 85 19.02 -3.09 -0.70
N ARG A 86 19.02 -3.05 -2.04
CA ARG A 86 20.23 -2.86 -2.84
C ARG A 86 20.92 -1.51 -2.58
N LEU A 87 20.13 -0.43 -2.45
CA LEU A 87 20.65 0.90 -2.10
C LEU A 87 21.32 0.88 -0.72
N THR A 88 20.65 0.27 0.26
CA THR A 88 21.17 0.14 1.63
C THR A 88 22.47 -0.65 1.66
N GLU A 89 22.54 -1.76 0.93
CA GLU A 89 23.75 -2.59 0.84
C GLU A 89 24.91 -1.85 0.17
N ALA A 90 24.65 -1.13 -0.92
CA ALA A 90 25.68 -0.35 -1.63
C ALA A 90 26.25 0.76 -0.73
N LEU A 91 25.40 1.53 -0.06
CA LEU A 91 25.83 2.59 0.86
C LEU A 91 26.57 2.04 2.06
N ASN A 92 26.17 0.87 2.58
CA ASN A 92 26.88 0.21 3.67
C ASN A 92 28.31 -0.18 3.28
N LYS A 93 28.52 -0.70 2.07
CA LYS A 93 29.86 -1.02 1.53
C LYS A 93 30.75 0.22 1.42
N ASP A 94 30.15 1.39 1.17
CA ASP A 94 30.85 2.67 1.09
C ASP A 94 31.03 3.34 2.48
N GLY A 95 30.68 2.65 3.57
CA GLY A 95 30.86 3.13 4.94
C GLY A 95 29.76 4.07 5.43
N PHE A 96 28.57 4.01 4.82
CA PHE A 96 27.39 4.78 5.23
C PHE A 96 26.28 3.88 5.78
N GLU A 97 25.66 4.32 6.87
CA GLU A 97 24.42 3.75 7.37
C GLU A 97 23.24 4.43 6.69
N THR A 98 22.20 3.65 6.38
CA THR A 98 21.02 4.11 5.66
C THR A 98 19.76 3.72 6.40
N CYS A 99 18.84 4.67 6.57
CA CYS A 99 17.50 4.46 7.09
C CYS A 99 16.49 4.81 5.99
N ILE A 100 15.76 3.80 5.49
CA ILE A 100 14.66 4.02 4.56
C ILE A 100 13.51 4.66 5.32
N LEU A 101 12.90 5.69 4.73
CA LEU A 101 11.86 6.51 5.35
C LEU A 101 10.54 6.46 4.56
N LYS A 102 9.55 7.17 5.10
CA LYS A 102 8.29 7.52 4.44
C LYS A 102 7.53 6.29 3.92
N GLY A 103 6.98 6.37 2.72
CA GLY A 103 5.98 5.44 2.21
C GLY A 103 6.42 3.98 2.30
N GLN A 104 7.61 3.68 1.77
CA GLN A 104 8.12 2.31 1.70
C GLN A 104 8.46 1.75 3.08
N ALA A 105 9.08 2.56 3.95
CA ALA A 105 9.37 2.16 5.32
C ALA A 105 8.09 1.96 6.13
N ASN A 106 7.11 2.87 5.95
CA ASN A 106 5.87 2.84 6.70
C ASN A 106 4.99 1.64 6.39
N HIS A 107 5.20 0.94 5.27
CA HIS A 107 4.41 -0.24 4.92
C HIS A 107 4.47 -1.29 6.02
N VAL A 108 5.61 -1.46 6.70
CA VAL A 108 5.80 -2.50 7.73
C VAL A 108 4.89 -2.33 8.94
N TYR A 109 4.32 -1.13 9.16
CA TYR A 109 3.45 -0.83 10.29
C TYR A 109 1.96 -1.12 10.02
N TYR A 110 1.57 -1.47 8.79
CA TYR A 110 0.16 -1.67 8.40
C TYR A 110 -0.38 -3.08 8.72
N GLY A 111 0.14 -3.71 9.78
CA GLY A 111 -0.26 -5.03 10.26
C GLY A 111 0.50 -6.18 9.60
N GLY A 112 1.34 -6.87 10.40
CA GLY A 112 1.96 -8.18 10.14
C GLY A 112 2.76 -8.30 8.84
N LEU A 113 4.09 -8.07 8.90
CA LEU A 113 5.01 -8.70 7.94
C LEU A 113 4.66 -10.19 7.88
N ASN A 114 4.24 -10.68 6.72
CA ASN A 114 3.86 -12.08 6.48
C ASN A 114 2.48 -12.53 7.02
N SER A 115 1.55 -11.61 7.34
CA SER A 115 0.13 -11.98 7.39
C SER A 115 -0.49 -11.83 6.01
N GLU A 116 -1.33 -12.78 5.58
CA GLU A 116 -2.06 -12.68 4.29
C GLU A 116 -2.88 -11.39 4.16
N HIS A 117 -3.23 -10.75 5.29
CA HIS A 117 -4.03 -9.54 5.38
C HIS A 117 -3.22 -8.24 5.63
N SER A 118 -1.92 -8.22 5.34
CA SER A 118 -1.13 -7.00 5.51
C SER A 118 -1.54 -5.93 4.50
N LEU A 119 -2.08 -4.81 4.99
CA LEU A 119 -2.44 -3.67 4.14
C LEU A 119 -1.21 -2.94 3.60
N GLY A 120 -0.01 -3.24 4.12
CA GLY A 120 1.22 -2.58 3.73
C GLY A 120 1.52 -2.73 2.24
N GLN A 121 1.34 -3.94 1.69
CA GLN A 121 1.54 -4.22 0.26
C GLN A 121 0.46 -3.63 -0.65
N LEU A 122 -0.66 -3.17 -0.07
CA LEU A 122 -1.77 -2.54 -0.80
C LEU A 122 -1.63 -1.01 -0.89
N ARG A 123 -0.68 -0.43 -0.14
CA ARG A 123 -0.39 1.01 -0.21
C ARG A 123 0.25 1.35 -1.53
N ILE A 124 -0.08 2.51 -2.09
CA ILE A 124 0.66 3.06 -3.23
C ILE A 124 1.79 3.93 -2.67
N CYS A 125 3.03 3.46 -2.80
CA CYS A 125 4.22 4.22 -2.48
C CYS A 125 4.71 4.98 -3.72
N GLY A 126 5.12 6.23 -3.53
CA GLY A 126 5.64 7.08 -4.60
C GLY A 126 7.12 6.80 -4.85
N ASP A 127 7.96 7.57 -4.19
CA ASP A 127 9.42 7.57 -4.24
C ASP A 127 10.06 6.86 -3.03
N VAL A 128 11.38 6.75 -3.07
CA VAL A 128 12.21 6.20 -2.00
C VAL A 128 12.92 7.36 -1.30
N ASP A 129 12.57 7.58 -0.04
CA ASP A 129 13.30 8.48 0.84
C ASP A 129 14.29 7.69 1.69
N ALA A 130 15.53 8.17 1.76
CA ALA A 130 16.58 7.56 2.57
C ALA A 130 17.34 8.63 3.36
N TRP A 131 17.47 8.44 4.67
CA TRP A 131 18.43 9.18 5.48
C TRP A 131 19.73 8.41 5.52
N ILE A 132 20.81 9.05 5.10
CA ILE A 132 22.16 8.52 5.05
C ILE A 132 23.04 9.21 6.11
N CYS A 133 23.82 8.45 6.87
CA CYS A 133 24.83 8.98 7.79
C CYS A 133 26.14 8.17 7.68
N LYS A 134 27.28 8.78 8.03
CA LYS A 134 28.56 8.07 8.03
C LYS A 134 28.57 7.04 9.15
N SER A 135 28.92 5.79 8.85
CA SER A 135 28.99 4.76 9.88
C SER A 135 30.07 5.11 10.90
N PRO A 136 29.78 5.02 12.21
CA PRO A 136 30.78 5.19 13.27
C PRO A 136 31.93 4.18 13.14
N LEU A 137 31.64 2.99 12.60
CA LEU A 137 32.61 1.91 12.40
C LEU A 137 33.64 2.25 11.30
N ALA A 138 33.28 3.10 10.34
CA ALA A 138 34.21 3.59 9.32
C ALA A 138 35.33 4.49 9.90
N ARG A 139 35.18 5.00 11.14
CA ARG A 139 36.25 5.72 11.86
C ARG A 139 37.24 4.79 12.57
N MET A 140 36.89 3.52 12.80
CA MET A 140 37.78 2.55 13.45
C MET A 140 38.67 1.80 12.45
N ALA A 141 38.36 1.89 11.15
CA ALA A 141 39.19 1.39 10.06
C ALA A 141 40.20 2.47 9.60
N VAL A 142 40.97 3.02 10.53
CA VAL A 142 42.23 3.70 10.18
C VAL A 142 43.33 2.65 10.30
N PRO A 143 43.99 2.23 9.21
CA PRO A 143 45.11 1.30 9.30
C PRO A 143 46.28 1.99 9.98
N ILE A 144 46.94 1.27 10.90
CA ILE A 144 48.31 1.54 11.35
C ILE A 144 49.26 1.15 10.22
#